data_AF-A0A922ZDT5-F1
#
_entry.id   AF-A0A922ZDT5-F1
#
_cell.length_a   1.000
_cell.length_b   1.000
_cell.length_c   1.000
_cell.angle_alpha   90.00
_cell.angle_beta   90.00
_cell.angle_gamma   90.00
#
_symmetry.space_group_name_H-M   'P 1'
#
loop_
_entity.id
_entity.type
_entity.pdbx_description
1 polymer ?
#
loop_
_entity_poly.entity_id
_entity_poly.type
_entity_poly.pdbx_seq_one_letter_code
_entity_poly.pdbx_strand_id
1 'polypeptide(L)'
;MTTSLLACLLTVSPAGVGPTSVTIDPSKFQPQIVVGKGRVGSLDTFANMIKRSKAEFAINGAFFDAYSNRPIRNTVQTLIRDGELINMSDIGSVIGFSESGQARIGRLKPRIRGKVGTQSWYAYRINNDPSLTSNLAMEFNRFWGTETGFDGGIQVQVKNGTVTKINRVSTSIPPDGYVLFFKGTEESLGKRFSVGARVTREVNLDGSPTTFWKKAVTAVGAGPTLVRGGKVVVNAQSEGFNDPKILTGSGARSMIGVKANGHIVLAISSGTMSQIAKEMVNLGCVDAMNLDGGASSGLYASGKYLRTAGRELTNSLVFVPR
;
A
#
# COMPACT_ATOMS: atom_id res chain seq x y z
N MET A 1 -4.69 -27.14 -28.09
CA MET A 1 -6.00 -26.56 -27.70
C MET A 1 -5.80 -25.07 -27.49
N THR A 2 -6.08 -24.30 -28.54
CA THR A 2 -5.95 -22.85 -28.61
C THR A 2 -7.36 -22.25 -28.58
N THR A 3 -7.71 -21.56 -27.50
CA THR A 3 -8.95 -20.77 -27.41
C THR A 3 -8.72 -19.51 -26.57
N SER A 4 -8.55 -18.39 -27.29
CA SER A 4 -9.04 -17.04 -26.97
C SER A 4 -8.58 -16.32 -25.68
N LEU A 5 -7.35 -15.80 -25.67
CA LEU A 5 -6.98 -14.62 -24.87
C LEU A 5 -7.46 -13.35 -25.59
N LEU A 6 -8.73 -12.97 -25.36
CA LEU A 6 -9.30 -11.75 -25.90
C LEU A 6 -8.73 -10.51 -25.16
N ALA A 7 -7.79 -9.86 -25.86
CA ALA A 7 -7.43 -8.44 -25.89
C ALA A 7 -7.24 -7.69 -24.55
N CYS A 8 -6.10 -7.88 -23.91
CA CYS A 8 -5.45 -6.72 -23.27
C CYS A 8 -4.94 -5.83 -24.41
N LEU A 9 -5.44 -4.59 -24.53
CA LEU A 9 -4.79 -3.62 -25.41
C LEU A 9 -3.49 -3.20 -24.75
N LEU A 10 -2.42 -3.87 -25.15
CA LEU A 10 -1.05 -3.43 -24.91
C LEU A 10 -0.76 -2.30 -25.90
N THR A 11 -1.00 -1.06 -25.48
CA THR A 11 -0.49 0.11 -26.19
C THR A 11 0.93 0.39 -25.71
N VAL A 12 1.91 -0.24 -26.39
CA VAL A 12 3.31 0.18 -26.27
C VAL A 12 3.50 1.35 -27.22
N SER A 13 3.58 2.56 -26.67
CA SER A 13 4.06 3.69 -27.45
C SER A 13 5.51 3.44 -27.90
N PRO A 14 5.90 3.87 -29.12
CA PRO A 14 7.30 3.84 -29.55
C PRO A 14 8.20 4.53 -28.52
N ALA A 15 9.44 4.04 -28.39
CA ALA A 15 10.44 4.67 -27.53
C ALA A 15 10.56 6.17 -27.86
N GLY A 16 10.25 7.04 -26.89
CA GLY A 16 10.32 8.50 -27.04
C GLY A 16 9.00 9.21 -27.36
N VAL A 17 7.87 8.52 -27.54
CA VAL A 17 6.56 9.16 -27.84
C VAL A 17 5.49 8.77 -26.82
N GLY A 18 5.42 9.45 -25.68
CA GLY A 18 4.34 9.28 -24.69
C GLY A 18 4.50 8.06 -23.75
N PRO A 19 3.49 7.77 -22.92
CA PRO A 19 3.59 6.77 -21.85
C PRO A 19 3.55 5.33 -22.37
N THR A 20 4.39 4.46 -21.81
CA THR A 20 4.21 3.00 -21.96
C THR A 20 3.10 2.56 -21.02
N SER A 21 2.05 1.92 -21.54
CA SER A 21 0.87 1.59 -20.72
C SER A 21 0.22 0.25 -21.07
N VAL A 22 -0.55 -0.28 -20.12
CA VAL A 22 -1.41 -1.46 -20.28
C VAL A 22 -2.78 -1.20 -19.69
N THR A 23 -3.83 -1.69 -20.35
CA THR A 23 -5.21 -1.60 -19.86
C THR A 23 -5.70 -2.99 -19.44
N ILE A 24 -6.11 -3.13 -18.18
CA ILE A 24 -6.52 -4.37 -17.53
C ILE A 24 -8.04 -4.36 -17.33
N ASP A 25 -8.66 -5.48 -17.68
CA ASP A 25 -10.07 -5.76 -17.40
C ASP A 25 -10.23 -6.36 -15.99
N PRO A 26 -10.81 -5.64 -15.01
CA PRO A 26 -10.95 -6.11 -13.63
C PRO A 26 -11.94 -7.28 -13.46
N SER A 27 -12.71 -7.63 -14.50
CA SER A 27 -13.54 -8.83 -14.51
C SER A 27 -12.74 -10.12 -14.74
N LYS A 28 -11.53 -10.02 -15.30
CA LYS A 28 -10.64 -11.17 -15.58
C LYS A 28 -9.48 -11.27 -14.60
N PHE A 29 -9.11 -10.15 -13.98
CA PHE A 29 -7.95 -10.08 -13.10
C PHE A 29 -8.32 -9.45 -11.76
N GLN A 30 -7.69 -9.95 -10.69
CA GLN A 30 -7.83 -9.42 -9.34
C GLN A 30 -6.50 -8.83 -8.84
N PRO A 31 -6.54 -7.65 -8.21
CA PRO A 31 -5.34 -6.99 -7.71
C PRO A 31 -4.92 -7.53 -6.34
N GLN A 32 -3.61 -7.64 -6.12
CA GLN A 32 -3.01 -8.02 -4.84
C GLN A 32 -1.81 -7.14 -4.52
N ILE A 33 -1.59 -6.88 -3.23
CA ILE A 33 -0.31 -6.31 -2.77
C ILE A 33 0.67 -7.44 -2.51
N VAL A 34 1.82 -7.39 -3.16
CA VAL A 34 2.96 -8.24 -2.84
C VAL A 34 3.97 -7.41 -2.07
N VAL A 35 4.36 -7.87 -0.89
CA VAL A 35 5.44 -7.28 -0.10
C VAL A 35 6.73 -8.07 -0.28
N GLY A 36 7.88 -7.41 -0.13
CA GLY A 36 9.19 -8.04 -0.33
C GLY A 36 9.40 -9.19 0.65
N LYS A 37 9.87 -10.33 0.14
CA LYS A 37 10.10 -11.56 0.94
C LYS A 37 8.93 -11.98 1.85
N GLY A 38 7.70 -11.55 1.53
CA GLY A 38 6.50 -11.85 2.34
C GLY A 38 6.34 -11.02 3.62
N ARG A 39 7.19 -10.01 3.87
CA ARG A 39 7.19 -9.18 5.09
C ARG A 39 7.14 -7.69 4.74
N VAL A 40 6.26 -6.93 5.40
CA VAL A 40 6.20 -5.46 5.24
C VAL A 40 7.57 -4.85 5.55
N GLY A 41 8.03 -3.98 4.64
CA GLY A 41 9.30 -3.28 4.72
C GLY A 41 10.54 -4.11 4.40
N SER A 42 10.41 -5.40 4.05
CA SER A 42 11.54 -6.16 3.51
C SER A 42 11.76 -5.84 2.03
N LEU A 43 13.03 -5.77 1.61
CA LEU A 43 13.39 -5.57 0.22
C LEU A 43 13.37 -6.87 -0.58
N ASP A 44 12.94 -6.76 -1.83
CA ASP A 44 13.01 -7.83 -2.81
C ASP A 44 13.01 -7.29 -4.24
N THR A 45 13.47 -8.11 -5.18
CA THR A 45 13.44 -7.75 -6.59
C THR A 45 12.00 -7.78 -7.12
N PHE A 46 11.71 -6.89 -8.06
CA PHE A 46 10.42 -6.88 -8.76
C PHE A 46 10.13 -8.23 -9.44
N ALA A 47 11.15 -8.88 -9.99
CA ALA A 47 11.05 -10.19 -10.61
C ALA A 47 10.61 -11.29 -9.62
N ASN A 48 11.19 -11.32 -8.42
CA ASN A 48 10.80 -12.28 -7.39
C ASN A 48 9.35 -12.08 -6.92
N MET A 49 8.92 -10.82 -6.80
CA MET A 49 7.52 -10.49 -6.46
C MET A 49 6.54 -10.99 -7.52
N ILE A 50 6.83 -10.78 -8.81
CA ILE A 50 6.02 -11.27 -9.93
C ILE A 50 5.99 -12.80 -9.93
N LYS A 51 7.16 -13.45 -9.82
CA LYS A 51 7.27 -14.91 -9.85
C LYS A 51 6.44 -15.58 -8.73
N ARG A 52 6.52 -15.05 -7.49
CA ARG A 52 5.76 -15.61 -6.36
C ARG A 52 4.26 -15.41 -6.49
N SER A 53 3.82 -14.29 -7.05
CA SER A 53 2.40 -13.98 -7.20
C SER A 53 1.75 -14.65 -8.40
N LYS A 54 2.54 -15.15 -9.36
CA LYS A 54 2.04 -15.64 -10.66
C LYS A 54 1.21 -14.57 -11.38
N ALA A 55 1.63 -13.32 -11.25
CA ALA A 55 0.93 -12.19 -11.82
C ALA A 55 1.05 -12.14 -13.34
N GLU A 56 -0.05 -11.76 -14.00
CA GLU A 56 -0.06 -11.47 -15.43
C GLU A 56 0.35 -10.02 -15.70
N PHE A 57 0.00 -9.11 -14.79
CA PHE A 57 0.43 -7.71 -14.83
C PHE A 57 0.98 -7.28 -13.47
N ALA A 58 1.98 -6.41 -13.47
CA ALA A 58 2.49 -5.82 -12.23
C ALA A 58 3.04 -4.42 -12.46
N ILE A 59 2.91 -3.58 -11.45
CA ILE A 59 3.57 -2.29 -11.34
C ILE A 59 4.16 -2.14 -9.94
N ASN A 60 5.23 -1.36 -9.78
CA ASN A 60 5.70 -1.00 -8.44
C ASN A 60 4.61 -0.23 -7.66
N GLY A 61 4.67 -0.27 -6.32
CA GLY A 61 3.62 0.29 -5.47
C GLY A 61 3.97 1.62 -4.79
N ALA A 62 3.74 1.66 -3.49
CA ALA A 62 3.94 2.79 -2.58
C ALA A 62 5.41 3.19 -2.40
N PHE A 63 5.61 4.44 -1.97
CA PHE A 63 6.93 4.92 -1.57
C PHE A 63 7.42 4.21 -0.30
N PHE A 64 8.73 4.19 -0.09
CA PHE A 64 9.39 3.63 1.08
C PHE A 64 10.71 4.36 1.35
N ASP A 65 11.34 4.15 2.51
CA ASP A 65 12.61 4.79 2.90
C ASP A 65 13.85 4.27 2.13
N ALA A 66 13.78 4.21 0.81
CA ALA A 66 14.71 3.50 -0.07
C ALA A 66 16.22 3.83 0.08
N TYR A 67 16.56 4.92 0.77
CA TYR A 67 17.93 5.38 0.99
C TYR A 67 18.44 5.15 2.43
N SER A 68 17.64 4.55 3.32
CA SER A 68 18.14 4.17 4.64
C SER A 68 19.03 2.92 4.54
N ASN A 69 19.79 2.62 5.60
CA ASN A 69 20.55 1.37 5.75
C ASN A 69 19.91 0.41 6.77
N ARG A 70 18.69 0.69 7.22
CA ARG A 70 17.94 -0.13 8.18
C ARG A 70 17.63 -1.55 7.62
N PRO A 71 17.53 -2.60 8.42
CA PRO A 71 17.08 -3.90 7.90
C PRO A 71 15.64 -3.85 7.36
N ILE A 72 14.80 -3.02 7.98
CA ILE A 72 13.41 -2.79 7.60
C ILE A 72 13.31 -1.42 6.94
N ARG A 73 12.79 -1.42 5.71
CA ARG A 73 12.54 -0.23 4.91
C ARG A 73 11.09 0.19 5.02
N ASN A 74 10.77 1.19 5.83
CA ASN A 74 9.37 1.52 6.12
C ASN A 74 8.63 1.99 4.87
N THR A 75 7.47 1.39 4.59
CA THR A 75 6.53 1.89 3.60
C THR A 75 5.91 3.20 4.10
N VAL A 76 5.77 4.18 3.21
CA VAL A 76 5.30 5.53 3.59
C VAL A 76 3.78 5.64 3.54
N GLN A 77 3.09 4.94 2.63
CA GLN A 77 1.65 5.10 2.42
C GLN A 77 0.82 3.91 2.88
N THR A 78 -0.49 4.15 3.02
CA THR A 78 -1.47 3.15 3.41
C THR A 78 -1.46 1.94 2.47
N LEU A 79 -1.39 0.75 3.05
CA LEU A 79 -1.52 -0.51 2.32
C LEU A 79 -2.62 -1.35 2.98
N ILE A 80 -3.51 -1.91 2.16
CA ILE A 80 -4.51 -2.91 2.58
C ILE A 80 -4.28 -4.16 1.76
N ARG A 81 -4.25 -5.32 2.44
CA ARG A 81 -4.11 -6.63 1.83
C ARG A 81 -5.01 -7.61 2.55
N ASP A 82 -5.75 -8.42 1.78
CA ASP A 82 -6.71 -9.39 2.30
C ASP A 82 -7.76 -8.75 3.24
N GLY A 83 -8.14 -7.49 2.97
CA GLY A 83 -9.05 -6.71 3.83
C GLY A 83 -8.42 -6.17 5.11
N GLU A 84 -7.14 -6.46 5.36
CA GLU A 84 -6.42 -6.01 6.55
C GLU A 84 -5.51 -4.82 6.24
N LEU A 85 -5.50 -3.82 7.13
CA LEU A 85 -4.53 -2.73 7.08
C LEU A 85 -3.15 -3.28 7.44
N ILE A 86 -2.16 -3.09 6.56
CA ILE A 86 -0.78 -3.60 6.76
C ILE A 86 0.27 -2.49 6.89
N ASN A 87 -0.06 -1.28 6.44
CA ASN A 87 0.68 -0.04 6.69
C ASN A 87 -0.31 1.13 6.69
N MET A 88 -0.03 2.21 7.40
CA MET A 88 -0.97 3.32 7.57
C MET A 88 -0.33 4.69 7.42
N SER A 89 -1.01 5.60 6.73
CA SER A 89 -0.58 6.97 6.48
C SER A 89 -1.75 7.84 6.04
N ASP A 90 -1.68 9.14 6.30
CA ASP A 90 -2.63 10.14 5.80
C ASP A 90 -2.06 11.01 4.66
N ILE A 91 -0.89 10.63 4.13
CA ILE A 91 -0.23 11.28 3.00
C ILE A 91 -0.62 10.61 1.69
N GLY A 92 -0.96 11.43 0.71
CA GLY A 92 -1.23 11.02 -0.66
C GLY A 92 -2.64 10.51 -0.92
N SER A 93 -2.80 9.95 -2.11
CA SER A 93 -4.00 9.24 -2.54
C SER A 93 -3.79 7.73 -2.45
N VAL A 94 -4.90 7.01 -2.42
CA VAL A 94 -4.99 5.56 -2.33
C VAL A 94 -5.90 5.07 -3.43
N ILE A 95 -5.46 4.06 -4.19
CA ILE A 95 -6.36 3.26 -5.00
C ILE A 95 -6.75 2.01 -4.21
N GLY A 96 -8.05 1.79 -4.07
CA GLY A 96 -8.61 0.60 -3.45
C GLY A 96 -9.36 -0.24 -4.46
N PHE A 97 -9.50 -1.52 -4.14
CA PHE A 97 -10.21 -2.52 -4.93
C PHE A 97 -11.06 -3.39 -4.01
N SER A 98 -12.34 -3.53 -4.35
CA SER A 98 -13.24 -4.49 -3.68
C SER A 98 -13.12 -5.87 -4.30
N GLU A 99 -13.63 -6.91 -3.61
CA GLU A 99 -13.68 -8.28 -4.14
C GLU A 99 -14.39 -8.38 -5.50
N SER A 100 -15.46 -7.58 -5.65
CA SER A 100 -16.24 -7.49 -6.90
C SER A 100 -15.49 -6.86 -8.08
N GLY A 101 -14.27 -6.36 -7.88
CA GLY A 101 -13.46 -5.72 -8.92
C GLY A 101 -13.69 -4.22 -9.08
N GLN A 102 -14.59 -3.62 -8.30
CA GLN A 102 -14.74 -2.16 -8.29
C GLN A 102 -13.46 -1.49 -7.76
N ALA A 103 -12.96 -0.50 -8.50
CA ALA A 103 -11.82 0.33 -8.12
C ALA A 103 -12.24 1.78 -7.83
N ARG A 104 -11.56 2.40 -6.85
CA ARG A 104 -11.72 3.82 -6.50
C ARG A 104 -10.39 4.42 -6.09
N ILE A 105 -10.15 5.66 -6.52
CA ILE A 105 -9.05 6.49 -6.03
C ILE A 105 -9.61 7.51 -5.07
N GLY A 106 -9.08 7.58 -3.84
CA GLY A 106 -9.49 8.55 -2.84
C GLY A 106 -8.40 8.85 -1.84
N ARG A 107 -8.71 9.62 -0.81
CA ARG A 107 -7.83 9.82 0.33
C ARG A 107 -8.33 9.03 1.52
N LEU A 108 -7.40 8.42 2.23
CA LEU A 108 -7.66 7.70 3.47
C LEU A 108 -6.91 8.35 4.63
N LYS A 109 -7.55 8.37 5.79
CA LYS A 109 -6.92 8.70 7.07
C LYS A 109 -7.15 7.53 8.04
N PRO A 110 -6.43 6.42 7.88
CA PRO A 110 -6.60 5.26 8.73
C PRO A 110 -6.32 5.62 10.20
N ARG A 111 -7.10 5.04 11.11
CA ARG A 111 -6.93 5.13 12.56
C ARG A 111 -7.16 3.75 13.18
N ILE A 112 -6.22 3.29 14.02
CA ILE A 112 -6.37 2.08 14.82
C ILE A 112 -6.69 2.51 16.25
N ARG A 113 -7.84 2.07 16.76
CA ARG A 113 -8.28 2.35 18.13
C ARG A 113 -9.07 1.18 18.69
N GLY A 114 -9.25 1.16 20.01
CA GLY A 114 -10.03 0.13 20.65
C GLY A 114 -10.27 0.40 22.12
N LYS A 115 -10.84 -0.58 22.82
CA LYS A 115 -11.05 -0.56 24.26
C LYS A 115 -10.54 -1.85 24.90
N VAL A 116 -10.07 -1.73 26.14
CA VAL A 116 -9.85 -2.83 27.08
C VAL A 116 -10.60 -2.50 28.36
N GLY A 117 -11.66 -3.27 28.65
CA GLY A 117 -12.67 -2.86 29.63
C GLY A 117 -13.28 -1.51 29.25
N THR A 118 -13.24 -0.54 30.16
CA THR A 118 -13.73 0.84 29.95
C THR A 118 -12.67 1.78 29.36
N GLN A 119 -11.40 1.35 29.30
CA GLN A 119 -10.29 2.21 28.91
C GLN A 119 -10.03 2.13 27.40
N SER A 120 -9.86 3.28 26.75
CA SER A 120 -9.51 3.34 25.33
C SER A 120 -8.02 3.05 25.10
N TRP A 121 -7.65 2.65 23.89
CA TRP A 121 -6.26 2.58 23.42
C TRP A 121 -6.20 2.94 21.93
N TYR A 122 -5.01 3.27 21.44
CA TYR A 122 -4.77 3.55 20.02
C TYR A 122 -3.38 3.09 19.58
N ALA A 123 -3.22 2.91 18.27
CA ALA A 123 -1.93 2.76 17.61
C ALA A 123 -1.90 3.70 16.39
N TYR A 124 -0.80 4.45 16.23
CA TYR A 124 -0.62 5.38 15.11
C TYR A 124 0.38 4.87 14.07
N ARG A 125 0.92 3.65 14.27
CA ARG A 125 1.70 2.91 13.29
C ARG A 125 1.30 1.44 13.28
N ILE A 126 1.62 0.76 12.20
CA ILE A 126 1.48 -0.68 12.07
C ILE A 126 2.64 -1.23 11.23
N ASN A 127 3.24 -2.34 11.67
CA ASN A 127 4.31 -3.06 10.95
C ASN A 127 5.49 -2.19 10.49
N ASN A 128 5.90 -1.19 11.29
CA ASN A 128 7.09 -0.39 11.01
C ASN A 128 8.28 -0.82 11.88
N ASP A 129 9.46 -0.34 11.53
CA ASP A 129 10.68 -0.50 12.34
C ASP A 129 10.47 0.10 13.76
N PRO A 130 10.57 -0.70 14.83
CA PRO A 130 10.34 -0.25 16.22
C PRO A 130 11.43 0.71 16.73
N SER A 131 12.55 0.85 16.01
CA SER A 131 13.65 1.77 16.33
C SER A 131 13.46 3.19 15.77
N LEU A 132 12.35 3.47 15.09
CA LEU A 132 12.09 4.77 14.45
C LEU A 132 12.18 5.98 15.39
N THR A 133 11.69 5.83 16.62
CA THR A 133 11.54 6.92 17.59
C THR A 133 11.56 6.36 19.00
N SER A 134 11.84 7.20 20.00
CA SER A 134 11.83 6.84 21.42
C SER A 134 10.44 6.59 21.99
N ASN A 135 9.40 7.19 21.40
CA ASN A 135 8.00 7.04 21.84
C ASN A 135 7.18 6.39 20.72
N LEU A 136 6.47 5.29 21.03
CA LEU A 136 5.77 4.53 20.00
C LEU A 136 4.53 3.81 20.54
N ALA A 137 3.39 3.98 19.86
CA ALA A 137 2.20 3.15 19.99
C ALA A 137 1.91 2.49 18.63
N MET A 138 2.20 1.20 18.52
CA MET A 138 2.22 0.48 17.25
C MET A 138 1.57 -0.89 17.35
N GLU A 139 0.96 -1.34 16.26
CA GLU A 139 0.50 -2.71 16.10
C GLU A 139 1.43 -3.52 15.20
N PHE A 140 1.57 -4.81 15.49
CA PHE A 140 2.16 -5.80 14.60
C PHE A 140 1.13 -6.88 14.31
N ASN A 141 0.86 -7.13 13.04
CA ASN A 141 0.00 -8.23 12.59
C ASN A 141 0.81 -9.24 11.76
N ARG A 142 0.13 -10.27 11.24
CA ARG A 142 0.76 -11.38 10.49
C ARG A 142 1.62 -10.96 9.29
N PHE A 143 1.46 -9.73 8.77
CA PHE A 143 2.26 -9.22 7.65
C PHE A 143 3.64 -8.68 8.06
N TRP A 144 3.90 -8.55 9.37
CA TRP A 144 5.24 -8.36 9.91
C TRP A 144 6.04 -9.67 9.98
N GLY A 145 5.38 -10.77 10.33
CA GLY A 145 6.01 -12.06 10.57
C GLY A 145 5.28 -12.85 11.66
N THR A 146 5.90 -13.92 12.13
CA THR A 146 5.36 -14.79 13.19
C THR A 146 5.71 -14.32 14.60
N GLU A 147 6.61 -13.37 14.75
CA GLU A 147 7.02 -12.75 16.01
C GLU A 147 7.44 -11.29 15.79
N THR A 148 7.42 -10.50 16.86
CA THR A 148 7.90 -9.11 16.82
C THR A 148 9.40 -9.03 16.53
N GLY A 149 10.22 -9.92 17.12
CA GLY A 149 11.64 -10.06 16.82
C GLY A 149 12.53 -9.01 17.51
N PHE A 150 12.06 -8.42 18.60
CA PHE A 150 12.82 -7.44 19.39
C PHE A 150 12.30 -7.38 20.84
N ASP A 151 13.16 -6.86 21.72
CA ASP A 151 12.88 -6.64 23.14
C ASP A 151 12.62 -5.16 23.45
N GLY A 152 12.13 -4.90 24.66
CA GLY A 152 11.80 -3.57 25.17
C GLY A 152 10.31 -3.22 25.03
N GLY A 153 9.96 -2.03 25.56
CA GLY A 153 8.59 -1.54 25.69
C GLY A 153 7.65 -2.51 26.41
N ILE A 154 6.34 -2.25 26.35
CA ILE A 154 5.30 -3.19 26.74
C ILE A 154 4.72 -3.80 25.47
N GLN A 155 4.79 -5.12 25.37
CA GLN A 155 4.21 -5.91 24.28
C GLN A 155 2.98 -6.66 24.81
N VAL A 156 1.82 -6.40 24.20
CA VAL A 156 0.53 -7.00 24.55
C VAL A 156 0.07 -7.88 23.40
N GLN A 157 0.16 -9.20 23.59
CA GLN A 157 -0.37 -10.18 22.64
C GLN A 157 -1.89 -10.27 22.79
N VAL A 158 -2.60 -10.03 21.69
CA VAL A 158 -4.05 -10.20 21.59
C VAL A 158 -4.34 -11.33 20.61
N LYS A 159 -5.00 -12.38 21.08
CA LYS A 159 -5.44 -13.53 20.27
C LYS A 159 -6.96 -13.64 20.33
N ASN A 160 -7.62 -13.66 19.17
CA ASN A 160 -9.08 -13.74 19.06
C ASN A 160 -9.81 -12.75 20.01
N GLY A 161 -9.32 -11.50 20.05
CA GLY A 161 -9.87 -10.42 20.88
C GLY A 161 -9.63 -10.54 22.40
N THR A 162 -8.69 -11.39 22.84
CA THR A 162 -8.34 -11.56 24.26
C THR A 162 -6.85 -11.37 24.48
N VAL A 163 -6.46 -10.68 25.55
CA VAL A 163 -5.05 -10.58 25.94
C VAL A 163 -4.55 -11.92 26.45
N THR A 164 -3.57 -12.52 25.78
CA THR A 164 -2.99 -13.82 26.18
C THR A 164 -1.62 -13.69 26.82
N LYS A 165 -0.89 -12.60 26.56
CA LYS A 165 0.45 -12.38 27.10
C LYS A 165 0.78 -10.89 27.16
N ILE A 166 1.44 -10.46 28.24
CA ILE A 166 2.04 -9.13 28.36
C ILE A 166 3.48 -9.32 28.81
N ASN A 167 4.44 -8.77 28.08
CA ASN A 167 5.87 -8.87 28.40
C ASN A 167 6.68 -7.72 27.77
N ARG A 168 8.01 -7.82 27.80
CA ARG A 168 8.95 -6.84 27.21
C ARG A 168 10.00 -7.50 26.31
N VAL A 169 9.69 -8.66 25.74
CA VAL A 169 10.59 -9.45 24.89
C VAL A 169 9.91 -9.81 23.56
N SER A 170 10.65 -10.38 22.61
CA SER A 170 10.05 -10.88 21.37
C SER A 170 8.80 -11.73 21.66
N THR A 171 7.71 -11.38 21.00
CA THR A 171 6.38 -11.95 21.25
C THR A 171 5.81 -12.50 19.95
N SER A 172 5.29 -13.73 20.00
CA SER A 172 4.66 -14.33 18.84
C SER A 172 3.43 -13.54 18.39
N ILE A 173 3.23 -13.42 17.08
CA ILE A 173 2.10 -12.73 16.47
C ILE A 173 1.08 -13.80 16.06
N PRO A 174 -0.09 -13.88 16.72
CA PRO A 174 -1.10 -14.88 16.38
C PRO A 174 -1.68 -14.65 14.97
N PRO A 175 -1.95 -15.70 14.17
CA PRO A 175 -2.60 -15.54 12.86
C PRO A 175 -3.99 -14.89 12.93
N ASP A 176 -4.71 -15.10 14.04
CA ASP A 176 -6.03 -14.59 14.38
C ASP A 176 -5.96 -13.41 15.38
N GLY A 177 -4.85 -12.66 15.35
CA GLY A 177 -4.54 -11.66 16.34
C GLY A 177 -3.43 -10.69 15.93
N TYR A 178 -2.88 -10.01 16.93
CA TYR A 178 -1.85 -8.99 16.76
C TYR A 178 -1.09 -8.77 18.07
N VAL A 179 0.02 -8.04 18.00
CA VAL A 179 0.76 -7.56 19.16
C VAL A 179 0.69 -6.03 19.17
N LEU A 180 0.24 -5.45 20.28
CA LEU A 180 0.39 -4.02 20.53
C LEU A 180 1.72 -3.77 21.22
N PHE A 181 2.45 -2.77 20.75
CA PHE A 181 3.74 -2.36 21.27
C PHE A 181 3.68 -0.89 21.70
N PHE A 182 3.98 -0.68 22.98
CA PHE A 182 4.00 0.64 23.61
C PHE A 182 5.38 0.91 24.18
N LYS A 183 6.00 2.03 23.80
CA LYS A 183 7.35 2.42 24.23
C LYS A 183 7.39 3.89 24.64
N GLY A 184 8.23 4.21 25.61
CA GLY A 184 8.46 5.57 26.08
C GLY A 184 7.21 6.14 26.75
N THR A 185 6.81 7.35 26.38
CA THR A 185 5.61 8.01 26.93
C THR A 185 4.31 7.24 26.67
N GLU A 186 4.29 6.38 25.65
CA GLU A 186 3.13 5.57 25.30
C GLU A 186 2.95 4.33 26.21
N GLU A 187 3.91 3.99 27.08
CA GLU A 187 3.78 2.84 28.01
C GLU A 187 2.59 2.96 28.96
N SER A 188 2.10 4.19 29.20
CA SER A 188 0.85 4.42 29.93
C SER A 188 -0.37 3.76 29.28
N LEU A 189 -0.37 3.55 27.96
CA LEU A 189 -1.38 2.76 27.24
C LEU A 189 -1.24 1.26 27.52
N GLY A 190 -0.01 0.75 27.54
CA GLY A 190 0.27 -0.66 27.80
C GLY A 190 -0.16 -1.12 29.19
N LYS A 191 -0.07 -0.23 30.20
CA LYS A 191 -0.50 -0.49 31.59
C LYS A 191 -2.02 -0.65 31.76
N ARG A 192 -2.82 -0.36 30.72
CA ARG A 192 -4.28 -0.51 30.73
C ARG A 192 -4.74 -1.96 30.56
N PHE A 193 -3.85 -2.82 30.07
CA PHE A 193 -4.16 -4.20 29.71
C PHE A 193 -3.85 -5.16 30.86
N SER A 194 -4.58 -6.26 30.91
CA SER A 194 -4.32 -7.39 31.81
C SER A 194 -4.60 -8.69 31.07
N VAL A 195 -3.85 -9.74 31.37
CA VAL A 195 -4.08 -11.07 30.76
C VAL A 195 -5.50 -11.54 31.06
N GLY A 196 -6.18 -12.10 30.06
CA GLY A 196 -7.58 -12.50 30.12
C GLY A 196 -8.58 -11.39 29.74
N ALA A 197 -8.15 -10.12 29.67
CA ALA A 197 -9.04 -9.03 29.30
C ALA A 197 -9.49 -9.13 27.84
N ARG A 198 -10.78 -8.83 27.59
CA ARG A 198 -11.32 -8.66 26.23
C ARG A 198 -10.90 -7.31 25.67
N VAL A 199 -10.49 -7.32 24.40
CA VAL A 199 -10.02 -6.14 23.66
C VAL A 199 -10.90 -5.96 22.43
N THR A 200 -11.49 -4.78 22.29
CA THR A 200 -12.09 -4.36 21.01
C THR A 200 -11.02 -3.68 20.18
N ARG A 201 -11.10 -3.84 18.86
CA ARG A 201 -10.23 -3.20 17.88
C ARG A 201 -11.06 -2.74 16.69
N GLU A 202 -10.86 -1.50 16.31
CA GLU A 202 -11.48 -0.86 15.15
C GLU A 202 -10.41 -0.23 14.28
N VAL A 203 -10.47 -0.53 12.99
CA VAL A 203 -9.73 0.20 11.96
C VAL A 203 -10.74 1.11 11.26
N ASN A 204 -10.62 2.41 11.50
CA ASN A 204 -11.44 3.40 10.82
C ASN A 204 -10.69 3.90 9.60
N LEU A 205 -11.24 3.61 8.42
CA LEU A 205 -10.75 4.11 7.14
C LEU A 205 -11.55 5.35 6.77
N ASP A 206 -11.22 6.48 7.40
CA ASP A 206 -11.89 7.74 7.11
C ASP A 206 -11.55 8.16 5.67
N GLY A 207 -12.54 8.11 4.78
CA GLY A 207 -12.43 8.40 3.35
C GLY A 207 -13.80 8.44 2.68
N SER A 208 -13.94 9.18 1.57
CA SER A 208 -15.21 9.32 0.86
C SER A 208 -15.20 8.56 -0.47
N PRO A 209 -16.22 7.72 -0.80
CA PRO A 209 -17.31 7.30 0.09
C PRO A 209 -16.88 6.20 1.06
N THR A 210 -17.32 6.28 2.33
CA THR A 210 -16.96 5.33 3.39
C THR A 210 -17.44 3.90 3.12
N THR A 211 -18.52 3.73 2.35
CA THR A 211 -19.11 2.43 2.01
C THR A 211 -18.21 1.59 1.12
N PHE A 212 -17.45 2.21 0.22
CA PHE A 212 -16.49 1.50 -0.63
C PHE A 212 -15.32 0.97 0.20
N TRP A 213 -14.71 1.84 1.02
CA TRP A 213 -13.49 1.51 1.75
C TRP A 213 -13.68 0.41 2.79
N LYS A 214 -14.90 0.25 3.33
CA LYS A 214 -15.27 -0.90 4.17
C LYS A 214 -15.25 -2.25 3.43
N LYS A 215 -15.35 -2.25 2.10
CA LYS A 215 -15.35 -3.43 1.24
C LYS A 215 -14.05 -3.60 0.45
N ALA A 216 -13.10 -2.70 0.61
CA ALA A 216 -11.82 -2.77 -0.10
C ALA A 216 -10.95 -3.86 0.53
N VAL A 217 -10.54 -4.83 -0.29
CA VAL A 217 -9.69 -5.96 0.13
C VAL A 217 -8.22 -5.77 -0.26
N THR A 218 -7.97 -4.96 -1.28
CA THR A 218 -6.63 -4.57 -1.72
C THR A 218 -6.60 -3.05 -1.84
N ALA A 219 -5.59 -2.39 -1.28
CA ALA A 219 -5.37 -0.97 -1.52
C ALA A 219 -3.88 -0.62 -1.47
N VAL A 220 -3.47 0.29 -2.35
CA VAL A 220 -2.13 0.88 -2.36
C VAL A 220 -2.22 2.39 -2.37
N GLY A 221 -1.63 3.00 -1.35
CA GLY A 221 -1.38 4.43 -1.29
C GLY A 221 -0.09 4.80 -1.98
N ALA A 222 -0.07 5.98 -2.58
CA ALA A 222 1.14 6.64 -3.08
C ALA A 222 0.80 8.12 -3.26
N GLY A 223 0.42 8.52 -4.48
CA GLY A 223 0.00 9.87 -4.82
C GLY A 223 1.12 10.71 -5.44
N PRO A 224 0.82 11.96 -5.80
CA PRO A 224 -0.47 12.64 -5.61
C PRO A 224 -1.57 12.16 -6.57
N THR A 225 -2.80 12.61 -6.35
CA THR A 225 -3.89 12.49 -7.33
C THR A 225 -3.52 13.28 -8.58
N LEU A 226 -3.72 12.67 -9.75
CA LEU A 226 -3.45 13.27 -11.04
C LEU A 226 -4.73 13.74 -11.72
N VAL A 227 -5.74 12.86 -11.75
CA VAL A 227 -6.98 13.06 -12.51
C VAL A 227 -8.20 12.78 -11.62
N ARG A 228 -9.24 13.60 -11.79
CA ARG A 228 -10.57 13.44 -11.19
C ARG A 228 -11.64 13.83 -12.20
N GLY A 229 -12.62 12.96 -12.42
CA GLY A 229 -13.70 13.20 -13.39
C GLY A 229 -13.18 13.57 -14.80
N GLY A 230 -12.08 12.96 -15.24
CA GLY A 230 -11.45 13.22 -16.55
C GLY A 230 -10.67 14.53 -16.65
N LYS A 231 -10.48 15.26 -15.54
CA LYS A 231 -9.74 16.52 -15.50
C LYS A 231 -8.48 16.42 -14.65
N VAL A 232 -7.43 17.12 -15.05
CA VAL A 232 -6.20 17.26 -14.27
C VAL A 232 -6.50 18.04 -12.98
N VAL A 233 -6.12 17.50 -11.82
CA VAL A 233 -6.39 18.10 -10.49
C VAL A 233 -5.17 18.10 -9.56
N VAL A 234 -3.96 18.02 -10.13
CA VAL A 234 -2.72 17.89 -9.37
C VAL A 234 -2.60 18.99 -8.30
N ASN A 235 -2.60 18.58 -7.03
CA ASN A 235 -2.29 19.44 -5.90
C ASN A 235 -1.57 18.62 -4.82
N ALA A 236 -0.31 18.29 -5.10
CA ALA A 236 0.50 17.41 -4.26
C ALA A 236 0.67 17.96 -2.83
N GLN A 237 0.84 19.27 -2.67
CA GLN A 237 1.00 19.88 -1.34
C GLN A 237 -0.24 19.67 -0.46
N SER A 238 -1.45 19.79 -1.03
CA SER A 238 -2.70 19.51 -0.31
C SER A 238 -2.86 18.03 0.11
N GLU A 239 -2.06 17.14 -0.46
CA GLU A 239 -1.99 15.71 -0.13
C GLU A 239 -0.80 15.37 0.79
N GLY A 240 -0.13 16.38 1.38
CA GLY A 240 0.92 16.19 2.37
C GLY A 240 2.33 15.97 1.80
N PHE A 241 2.52 16.17 0.49
CA PHE A 241 3.86 16.10 -0.11
C PHE A 241 4.63 17.39 0.09
N ASN A 242 5.91 17.27 0.46
CA ASN A 242 6.83 18.39 0.63
C ASN A 242 8.13 18.24 -0.19
N ASP A 243 8.35 17.09 -0.85
CA ASP A 243 9.57 16.83 -1.62
C ASP A 243 9.50 17.58 -2.98
N PRO A 244 10.49 18.45 -3.30
CA PRO A 244 10.59 19.11 -4.61
C PRO A 244 10.50 18.15 -5.80
N LYS A 245 10.98 16.91 -5.67
CA LYS A 245 10.87 15.87 -6.71
C LYS A 245 9.42 15.51 -7.05
N ILE A 246 8.49 15.73 -6.13
CA ILE A 246 7.05 15.52 -6.34
C ILE A 246 6.36 16.84 -6.70
N LEU A 247 6.75 17.95 -6.06
CA LEU A 247 6.08 19.24 -6.22
C LEU A 247 6.36 19.90 -7.58
N THR A 248 7.61 19.91 -8.03
CA THR A 248 8.04 20.67 -9.21
C THR A 248 8.94 19.87 -10.15
N GLY A 249 9.63 18.84 -9.66
CA GLY A 249 10.60 18.07 -10.42
C GLY A 249 10.00 17.25 -11.56
N SER A 250 10.75 17.14 -12.66
CA SER A 250 10.54 16.13 -13.68
C SER A 250 11.36 14.88 -13.35
N GLY A 251 10.84 13.71 -13.70
CA GLY A 251 11.55 12.44 -13.51
C GLY A 251 10.72 11.27 -13.99
N ALA A 252 11.27 10.06 -13.87
CA ALA A 252 10.54 8.82 -14.16
C ALA A 252 9.36 8.63 -13.19
N ARG A 253 8.20 8.24 -13.71
CA ARG A 253 6.94 8.10 -12.98
C ARG A 253 6.28 6.77 -13.30
N SER A 254 5.60 6.23 -12.30
CA SER A 254 4.63 5.14 -12.44
C SER A 254 3.26 5.70 -12.08
N MET A 255 2.22 5.26 -12.79
CA MET A 255 0.87 5.78 -12.68
C MET A 255 -0.14 4.66 -12.72
N ILE A 256 -1.26 4.89 -12.06
CA ILE A 256 -2.44 4.03 -12.14
C ILE A 256 -3.70 4.87 -12.31
N GLY A 257 -4.60 4.41 -13.17
CA GLY A 257 -5.86 5.07 -13.44
C GLY A 257 -7.03 4.11 -13.64
N VAL A 258 -8.22 4.67 -13.58
CA VAL A 258 -9.49 3.99 -13.78
C VAL A 258 -10.21 4.69 -14.93
N LYS A 259 -10.66 3.92 -15.92
CA LYS A 259 -11.49 4.40 -17.05
C LYS A 259 -12.97 4.43 -16.66
N ALA A 260 -13.80 5.11 -17.44
CA ALA A 260 -15.25 5.19 -17.20
C ALA A 260 -15.94 3.81 -17.15
N ASN A 261 -15.45 2.83 -17.92
CA ASN A 261 -15.93 1.45 -17.92
C ASN A 261 -15.35 0.58 -16.78
N GLY A 262 -14.57 1.17 -15.87
CA GLY A 262 -13.93 0.46 -14.75
C GLY A 262 -12.59 -0.20 -15.07
N HIS A 263 -12.13 -0.22 -16.34
CA HIS A 263 -10.82 -0.77 -16.68
C HIS A 263 -9.69 -0.01 -15.98
N ILE A 264 -8.64 -0.74 -15.60
CA ILE A 264 -7.48 -0.20 -14.91
C ILE A 264 -6.37 0.07 -15.91
N VAL A 265 -5.75 1.24 -15.85
CA VAL A 265 -4.58 1.58 -16.66
C VAL A 265 -3.36 1.62 -15.77
N LEU A 266 -2.34 0.83 -16.11
CA LEU A 266 -1.00 0.97 -15.54
C LEU A 266 -0.12 1.67 -16.58
N ALA A 267 0.61 2.69 -16.16
CA ALA A 267 1.45 3.44 -17.08
C ALA A 267 2.77 3.87 -16.46
N ILE A 268 3.79 4.01 -17.30
CA ILE A 268 5.08 4.57 -16.96
C ILE A 268 5.46 5.61 -18.00
N SER A 269 5.95 6.75 -17.52
CA SER A 269 6.47 7.85 -18.35
C SER A 269 7.55 8.63 -17.60
N SER A 270 8.00 9.73 -18.18
CA SER A 270 8.85 10.72 -17.54
C SER A 270 8.24 12.11 -17.66
N GLY A 271 8.18 12.85 -16.55
CA GLY A 271 7.62 14.19 -16.54
C GLY A 271 7.35 14.74 -15.14
N THR A 272 6.86 15.98 -15.11
CA THR A 272 6.23 16.56 -13.93
C THR A 272 4.86 15.95 -13.68
N MET A 273 4.31 16.11 -12.47
CA MET A 273 2.97 15.59 -12.12
C MET A 273 1.90 16.11 -13.08
N SER A 274 1.97 17.38 -13.50
CA SER A 274 1.02 17.96 -14.45
C SER A 274 1.14 17.39 -15.87
N GLN A 275 2.35 17.03 -16.32
CA GLN A 275 2.56 16.41 -17.63
C GLN A 275 1.97 15.01 -17.66
N ILE A 276 2.32 14.18 -16.66
CA ILE A 276 1.83 12.80 -16.60
C ILE A 276 0.32 12.74 -16.31
N ALA A 277 -0.26 13.75 -15.65
CA ALA A 277 -1.71 13.84 -15.50
C ALA A 277 -2.43 14.02 -16.85
N LYS A 278 -1.87 14.83 -17.75
CA LYS A 278 -2.40 14.99 -19.12
C LYS A 278 -2.29 13.68 -19.91
N GLU A 279 -1.19 12.95 -19.75
CA GLU A 279 -1.04 11.62 -20.34
C GLU A 279 -2.12 10.65 -19.87
N MET A 280 -2.43 10.62 -18.57
CA MET A 280 -3.48 9.76 -18.03
C MET A 280 -4.89 10.13 -18.54
N VAL A 281 -5.18 11.42 -18.74
CA VAL A 281 -6.41 11.86 -19.43
C VAL A 281 -6.44 11.36 -20.87
N ASN A 282 -5.33 11.49 -21.62
CA ASN A 282 -5.23 11.02 -22.99
C ASN A 282 -5.36 9.49 -23.12
N LEU A 283 -4.95 8.74 -22.10
CA LEU A 283 -5.17 7.30 -21.99
C LEU A 283 -6.63 6.93 -21.65
N GLY A 284 -7.51 7.92 -21.46
CA GLY A 284 -8.94 7.76 -21.19
C GLY A 284 -9.28 7.52 -19.72
N CYS A 285 -8.38 7.85 -18.78
CA CYS A 285 -8.65 7.70 -17.35
C CYS A 285 -9.59 8.81 -16.87
N VAL A 286 -10.64 8.44 -16.14
CA VAL A 286 -11.51 9.40 -15.44
C VAL A 286 -10.98 9.73 -14.05
N ASP A 287 -10.27 8.79 -13.42
CA ASP A 287 -9.53 9.01 -12.18
C ASP A 287 -8.12 8.44 -12.34
N ALA A 288 -7.10 9.12 -11.82
CA ALA A 288 -5.73 8.63 -11.85
C ALA A 288 -4.90 9.19 -10.69
N MET A 289 -3.86 8.46 -10.30
CA MET A 289 -2.89 8.87 -9.30
C MET A 289 -1.47 8.41 -9.69
N ASN A 290 -0.48 9.11 -9.14
CA ASN A 290 0.92 8.73 -9.24
C ASN A 290 1.25 7.62 -8.22
N LEU A 291 2.23 6.78 -8.56
CA LEU A 291 2.85 5.75 -7.72
C LEU A 291 4.32 6.12 -7.43
N ASP A 292 5.07 5.29 -6.69
CA ASP A 292 6.50 5.54 -6.53
C ASP A 292 7.21 5.56 -7.91
N GLY A 293 8.19 6.44 -8.07
CA GLY A 293 8.83 6.72 -9.37
C GLY A 293 10.32 6.41 -9.37
N GLY A 294 11.04 7.07 -10.27
CA GLY A 294 12.50 6.96 -10.35
C GLY A 294 12.96 5.51 -10.56
N ALA A 295 13.96 5.09 -9.80
CA ALA A 295 14.49 3.73 -9.84
C ALA A 295 13.46 2.66 -9.41
N SER A 296 12.40 3.02 -8.68
CA SER A 296 11.35 2.05 -8.34
C SER A 296 10.48 1.66 -9.52
N SER A 297 10.44 2.48 -10.57
CA SER A 297 9.48 2.31 -11.65
C SER A 297 9.71 0.98 -12.38
N GLY A 298 8.74 0.08 -12.29
CA GLY A 298 8.76 -1.22 -12.94
C GLY A 298 7.37 -1.56 -13.47
N LEU A 299 7.30 -2.11 -14.69
CA LEU A 299 6.06 -2.53 -15.33
C LEU A 299 6.27 -3.85 -16.04
N TYR A 300 5.41 -4.81 -15.71
CA TYR A 300 5.38 -6.15 -16.28
C TYR A 300 3.98 -6.43 -16.84
N ALA A 301 3.94 -7.06 -18.01
CA ALA A 301 2.69 -7.45 -18.67
C ALA A 301 2.92 -8.68 -19.53
N SER A 302 2.09 -9.71 -19.32
CA SER A 302 1.98 -10.91 -20.17
C SER A 302 3.33 -11.50 -20.57
N GLY A 303 4.14 -11.89 -19.58
CA GLY A 303 5.44 -12.51 -19.83
C GLY A 303 6.60 -11.54 -20.03
N LYS A 304 6.35 -10.23 -20.19
CA LYS A 304 7.39 -9.26 -20.58
C LYS A 304 7.56 -8.13 -19.57
N TYR A 305 8.81 -7.78 -19.31
CA TYR A 305 9.15 -6.53 -18.61
C TYR A 305 9.13 -5.38 -19.60
N LEU A 306 8.12 -4.53 -19.50
CA LEU A 306 8.04 -3.28 -20.26
C LEU A 306 8.98 -2.22 -19.66
N ARG A 307 9.23 -2.32 -18.35
CA ARG A 307 10.31 -1.63 -17.65
C ARG A 307 10.78 -2.44 -16.46
N THR A 308 12.08 -2.62 -16.34
CA THR A 308 12.71 -3.25 -15.16
C THR A 308 12.93 -2.20 -14.08
N ALA A 309 12.53 -2.51 -12.84
CA ALA A 309 12.85 -1.67 -11.69
C ALA A 309 14.38 -1.65 -11.46
N GLY A 310 14.94 -0.45 -11.26
CA GLY A 310 16.37 -0.24 -11.04
C GLY A 310 16.82 -0.44 -9.59
N ARG A 311 15.91 -0.79 -8.68
CA ARG A 311 16.19 -1.14 -7.29
C ARG A 311 15.24 -2.21 -6.77
N GLU A 312 15.62 -2.83 -5.67
CA GLU A 312 14.69 -3.63 -4.87
C GLU A 312 13.55 -2.76 -4.30
N LEU A 313 12.40 -3.37 -4.11
CA LEU A 313 11.17 -2.73 -3.67
C LEU A 313 10.70 -3.35 -2.36
N THR A 314 9.92 -2.60 -1.59
CA THR A 314 9.22 -3.14 -0.41
C THR A 314 7.85 -3.70 -0.75
N ASN A 315 7.24 -3.19 -1.82
CA ASN A 315 5.89 -3.54 -2.23
C ASN A 315 5.65 -3.33 -3.73
N SER A 316 4.72 -4.10 -4.28
CA SER A 316 4.24 -4.02 -5.66
C SER A 316 2.74 -4.31 -5.71
N LEU A 317 2.04 -3.64 -6.63
CA LEU A 317 0.68 -3.97 -6.99
C LEU A 317 0.71 -4.91 -8.19
N VAL A 318 0.13 -6.10 -8.03
CA VAL A 318 0.08 -7.12 -9.07
C VAL A 318 -1.35 -7.47 -9.39
N PHE A 319 -1.58 -7.98 -10.60
CA PHE A 319 -2.88 -8.45 -11.08
C PHE A 319 -2.74 -9.91 -11.51
N VAL A 320 -3.46 -10.79 -10.83
CA VAL A 320 -3.49 -12.23 -11.10
C VAL A 320 -4.82 -12.59 -11.76
N PRO A 321 -4.88 -13.63 -12.61
CA PRO A 321 -6.15 -14.14 -13.12
C PRO A 321 -7.13 -14.46 -11.98
N ARG A 322 -8.42 -14.21 -12.22
CA ARG A 322 -9.50 -14.66 -11.33
C ARG A 322 -9.77 -16.15 -11.47
#